data_AF-A0A3R7DFD5-F1
#
_entry.id   AF-A0A3R7DFD5-F1
#
_cell.length_a   1.000
_cell.length_b   1.000
_cell.length_c   1.000
_cell.angle_alpha   90.00
_cell.angle_beta   90.00
_cell.angle_gamma   90.00
#
_symmetry.space_group_name_H-M   'P 1'
#
loop_
_entity.id
_entity.type
_entity.pdbx_description
1 polymer ?
#
loop_
_entity_poly.entity_id
_entity_poly.type
_entity_poly.pdbx_seq_one_letter_code
_entity_poly.pdbx_strand_id
1 'polypeptide(L)'
;MNDGPTAHNRDSYTRDRAQAYTLEGFIGAMIVLMAVLFALQSAVITPTTGGLADRTVQEQLQQETQDALVVAAANETRNLSYTLRYWEKDGDEIVFNGTDQPGPNGQRVYSEEQFGNFTLGQLFDDRLTETGRSYNVELHYENGSGGELETTHLVYQGSPPSNAQTASYIVTLYDDQPVTGTDEYANLSDAENESNTTPPIPEHHNAGSSALYNVVEVRVIVW
;
A
#
# COMPACT_ATOMS: atom_id res chain seq x y z
N MET A 1 22.83 -5.92 -109.72
CA MET A 1 21.79 -5.46 -108.76
C MET A 1 21.37 -6.62 -107.87
N ASN A 2 21.14 -6.31 -106.59
CA ASN A 2 20.40 -7.03 -105.53
C ASN A 2 21.03 -8.21 -104.77
N ASP A 3 21.57 -7.86 -103.59
CA ASP A 3 21.09 -8.17 -102.23
C ASP A 3 20.71 -9.62 -101.83
N GLY A 4 21.63 -10.25 -101.07
CA GLY A 4 21.48 -10.59 -99.65
C GLY A 4 20.59 -11.77 -99.22
N PRO A 5 21.05 -12.57 -98.24
CA PRO A 5 20.19 -13.12 -97.20
C PRO A 5 20.60 -12.59 -95.82
N THR A 6 19.66 -11.88 -95.20
CA THR A 6 19.72 -11.35 -93.83
C THR A 6 19.69 -12.46 -92.79
N ALA A 7 20.77 -12.57 -92.00
CA ALA A 7 20.81 -13.35 -90.78
C ALA A 7 20.16 -12.56 -89.64
N HIS A 8 18.89 -12.84 -89.34
CA HIS A 8 18.19 -12.20 -88.22
C HIS A 8 17.18 -13.17 -87.58
N ASN A 9 17.67 -14.18 -86.83
CA ASN A 9 16.77 -14.93 -85.95
C ASN A 9 17.44 -15.75 -84.82
N ARG A 10 18.58 -15.31 -84.28
CA ARG A 10 19.20 -15.94 -83.10
C ARG A 10 19.31 -15.03 -81.87
N ASP A 11 19.14 -13.72 -82.04
CA ASP A 11 19.27 -12.74 -80.95
C ASP A 11 17.97 -12.50 -80.16
N SER A 12 16.81 -12.91 -80.68
CA SER A 12 15.51 -12.72 -80.02
C SER A 12 15.31 -13.69 -78.85
N TYR A 13 15.65 -14.98 -79.03
CA TYR A 13 15.42 -16.02 -78.03
C TYR A 13 16.30 -15.88 -76.76
N THR A 14 17.52 -15.37 -76.92
CA THR A 14 18.45 -15.11 -75.81
C THR A 14 18.12 -13.81 -75.07
N ARG A 15 17.63 -12.79 -75.80
CA ARG A 15 17.20 -11.51 -75.23
C ARG A 15 15.89 -11.67 -74.43
N ASP A 16 14.94 -12.48 -74.89
CA ASP A 16 13.73 -12.83 -74.12
C ASP A 16 14.03 -13.62 -72.84
N ARG A 17 14.98 -14.57 -72.87
CA ARG A 17 15.43 -15.28 -71.65
C ARG A 17 16.17 -14.36 -70.69
N ALA A 18 17.04 -13.49 -71.19
CA ALA A 18 17.77 -12.53 -70.35
C ALA A 18 16.80 -11.54 -69.67
N GLN A 19 15.74 -11.11 -70.36
CA GLN A 19 14.69 -10.26 -69.79
C GLN A 19 13.83 -11.00 -68.75
N ALA A 20 13.49 -12.27 -69.00
CA ALA A 20 12.78 -13.10 -68.04
C ALA A 20 13.53 -13.25 -66.71
N TYR A 21 14.86 -13.46 -66.75
CA TYR A 21 15.67 -13.55 -65.52
C TYR A 21 15.71 -12.23 -64.73
N THR A 22 15.71 -11.07 -65.41
CA THR A 22 15.62 -9.77 -64.72
C THR A 22 14.26 -9.53 -64.07
N LEU A 23 13.18 -10.01 -64.68
CA LEU A 23 11.83 -9.89 -64.15
C LEU A 23 11.59 -10.85 -62.98
N GLU A 24 12.13 -12.06 -63.05
CA GLU A 24 12.09 -13.05 -61.97
C GLU A 24 12.89 -12.57 -60.74
N GLY A 25 14.07 -12.00 -60.96
CA GLY A 25 14.87 -11.40 -59.88
C GLY A 25 14.17 -10.21 -59.21
N PHE A 26 13.46 -9.39 -59.98
CA PHE A 26 12.68 -8.26 -59.46
C PHE A 26 11.49 -8.73 -58.60
N ILE A 27 10.74 -9.72 -59.08
CA ILE A 27 9.62 -10.31 -58.32
C ILE A 27 10.14 -11.00 -57.05
N GLY A 28 11.26 -11.72 -57.14
CA GLY A 28 11.91 -12.33 -55.98
C GLY A 28 12.29 -11.30 -54.92
N ALA A 29 12.88 -10.18 -55.33
CA ALA A 29 13.21 -9.07 -54.43
C ALA A 29 11.96 -8.44 -53.79
N MET A 30 10.85 -8.30 -54.55
CA MET A 30 9.59 -7.81 -54.01
C MET A 30 8.97 -8.78 -52.99
N ILE A 31 9.02 -10.09 -53.24
CA ILE A 31 8.50 -11.10 -52.31
C ILE A 31 9.31 -11.10 -51.02
N VAL A 32 10.65 -11.06 -51.10
CA VAL A 32 11.51 -10.98 -49.92
C VAL A 32 11.25 -9.68 -49.17
N LEU A 33 11.14 -8.54 -49.86
CA LEU A 33 10.82 -7.26 -49.23
C LEU A 33 9.45 -7.31 -48.53
N MET A 34 8.41 -7.85 -49.17
CA MET A 34 7.10 -8.02 -48.54
C MET A 34 7.17 -8.95 -47.33
N ALA A 35 7.87 -10.07 -47.42
CA ALA A 35 8.05 -11.00 -46.31
C ALA A 35 8.76 -10.34 -45.11
N VAL A 36 9.79 -9.52 -45.38
CA VAL A 36 10.49 -8.74 -44.35
C VAL A 36 9.58 -7.67 -43.76
N LEU A 37 8.80 -6.96 -44.57
CA LEU A 37 7.84 -5.96 -44.09
C LEU A 37 6.73 -6.60 -43.23
N PHE A 38 6.21 -7.77 -43.63
CA PHE A 38 5.27 -8.54 -42.83
C PHE A 38 5.90 -9.02 -41.51
N ALA A 39 7.16 -9.47 -41.53
CA ALA A 39 7.88 -9.86 -40.33
C ALA A 39 8.13 -8.68 -39.39
N LEU A 40 8.44 -7.49 -39.92
CA LEU A 40 8.64 -6.27 -39.12
C LEU A 40 7.34 -5.69 -38.55
N GLN A 41 6.20 -5.91 -39.22
CA GLN A 41 4.88 -5.58 -38.67
C GLN A 41 4.49 -6.50 -37.51
N SER A 42 5.15 -7.66 -37.35
CA SER A 42 5.04 -8.51 -36.16
C SER A 42 5.84 -7.94 -34.99
N ALA A 43 5.61 -6.68 -34.65
CA ALA A 43 5.96 -6.17 -33.34
C ALA A 43 5.05 -6.87 -32.33
N VAL A 44 5.58 -7.84 -31.59
CA VAL A 44 4.92 -8.32 -30.37
C VAL A 44 4.94 -7.13 -29.42
N ILE A 45 3.80 -6.43 -29.32
CA ILE A 45 3.56 -5.47 -28.26
C ILE A 45 3.38 -6.33 -27.01
N THR A 46 4.49 -6.68 -26.36
CA THR A 46 4.44 -7.29 -25.04
C THR A 46 3.82 -6.23 -24.13
N PRO A 47 2.69 -6.50 -23.48
CA PRO A 47 2.11 -5.54 -22.56
C PRO A 47 3.15 -5.22 -21.49
N THR A 48 3.53 -3.96 -21.35
CA THR A 48 4.30 -3.44 -20.20
C THR A 48 3.44 -3.41 -18.91
N THR A 49 2.36 -4.18 -18.87
CA THR A 49 1.25 -4.06 -17.92
C THR A 49 1.51 -4.75 -16.59
N GLY A 50 2.49 -5.65 -16.47
CA GLY A 50 2.77 -6.32 -15.19
C GLY A 50 3.01 -5.31 -14.07
N GLY A 51 3.96 -4.38 -14.27
CA GLY A 51 4.25 -3.34 -13.28
C GLY A 51 3.25 -2.17 -13.22
N LEU A 52 2.28 -2.10 -14.12
CA LEU A 52 1.20 -1.09 -14.06
C LEU A 52 -0.02 -1.64 -13.31
N ALA A 53 -0.35 -2.91 -13.52
CA ALA A 53 -1.38 -3.62 -12.76
C ALA A 53 -1.00 -3.67 -11.28
N ASP A 54 0.25 -4.03 -10.96
CA ASP A 54 0.73 -4.07 -9.58
C ASP A 54 0.66 -2.70 -8.89
N ARG A 55 1.06 -1.62 -9.60
CA ARG A 55 0.95 -0.25 -9.08
C ARG A 55 -0.50 0.19 -8.88
N THR A 56 -1.39 -0.16 -9.80
CA THR A 56 -2.82 0.17 -9.67
C THR A 56 -3.43 -0.52 -8.45
N VAL A 57 -3.09 -1.80 -8.20
CA VAL A 57 -3.55 -2.53 -7.01
C VAL A 57 -2.98 -1.92 -5.73
N GLN A 58 -1.70 -1.53 -5.74
CA GLN A 58 -1.07 -0.85 -4.60
C GLN A 58 -1.74 0.49 -4.28
N GLU A 59 -1.99 1.33 -5.30
CA GLU A 59 -2.68 2.61 -5.16
C GLU A 59 -4.11 2.43 -4.65
N GLN A 60 -4.85 1.44 -5.16
CA GLN A 60 -6.19 1.09 -4.69
C GLN A 60 -6.19 0.64 -3.22
N LEU A 61 -5.25 -0.21 -2.83
CA LEU A 61 -5.12 -0.70 -1.46
C LEU A 61 -4.77 0.43 -0.49
N GLN A 62 -3.85 1.32 -0.89
CA GLN A 62 -3.52 2.51 -0.11
C GLN A 62 -4.75 3.41 0.07
N GLN A 63 -5.51 3.64 -1.00
CA GLN A 63 -6.73 4.46 -0.95
C GLN A 63 -7.80 3.82 -0.06
N GLU A 64 -8.06 2.52 -0.20
CA GLU A 64 -9.03 1.79 0.64
C GLU A 64 -8.66 1.85 2.13
N THR A 65 -7.37 1.71 2.44
CA THR A 65 -6.85 1.84 3.81
C THR A 65 -7.03 3.26 4.35
N GLN A 66 -6.77 4.28 3.52
CA GLN A 66 -6.98 5.68 3.89
C GLN A 66 -8.46 5.99 4.15
N ASP A 67 -9.35 5.48 3.30
CA ASP A 67 -10.80 5.67 3.43
C ASP A 67 -11.32 4.97 4.70
N ALA A 68 -10.83 3.76 4.99
CA ALA A 68 -11.16 3.05 6.23
C ALA A 68 -10.75 3.85 7.48
N LEU A 69 -9.55 4.46 7.47
CA LEU A 69 -9.11 5.33 8.57
C LEU A 69 -10.01 6.57 8.74
N VAL A 70 -10.42 7.21 7.64
CA VAL A 70 -11.32 8.38 7.68
C VAL A 70 -12.69 7.99 8.24
N VAL A 71 -13.25 6.86 7.79
CA VAL A 71 -14.53 6.35 8.30
C VAL A 71 -14.42 5.97 9.78
N ALA A 72 -13.34 5.27 10.17
CA ALA A 72 -13.11 4.91 11.56
C ALA A 72 -12.91 6.12 12.47
N ALA A 73 -12.33 7.22 11.97
CA ALA A 73 -12.18 8.45 12.73
C ALA A 73 -13.52 9.18 12.91
N ALA A 74 -14.38 9.16 11.89
CA ALA A 74 -15.66 9.87 11.89
C ALA A 74 -16.81 9.10 12.57
N ASN A 75 -16.61 7.82 12.93
CA ASN A 75 -17.64 7.03 13.59
C ASN A 75 -18.00 7.62 14.98
N GLU A 76 -19.25 7.44 15.39
CA GLU A 76 -19.75 7.90 16.70
C GLU A 76 -19.34 6.95 17.83
N THR A 77 -19.21 5.65 17.53
CA THR A 77 -18.95 4.60 18.51
C THR A 77 -17.61 3.94 18.23
N ARG A 78 -16.76 3.76 19.26
CA ARG A 78 -15.47 3.05 19.14
C ARG A 78 -14.64 3.49 17.92
N ASN A 79 -14.57 4.80 17.72
CA ASN A 79 -13.77 5.45 16.67
C ASN A 79 -12.28 5.45 17.02
N LEU A 80 -11.43 6.01 16.14
CA LEU A 80 -9.98 6.04 16.40
C LEU A 80 -9.64 6.71 17.74
N SER A 81 -10.27 7.84 18.08
CA SER A 81 -10.02 8.49 19.38
C SER A 81 -10.40 7.59 20.55
N TYR A 82 -11.51 6.85 20.46
CA TYR A 82 -11.91 5.89 21.49
C TYR A 82 -10.86 4.78 21.64
N THR A 83 -10.39 4.20 20.53
CA THR A 83 -9.39 3.13 20.52
C THR A 83 -8.08 3.57 21.15
N LEU A 84 -7.61 4.77 20.84
CA LEU A 84 -6.36 5.32 21.40
C LEU A 84 -6.43 5.56 22.91
N ARG A 85 -7.63 5.70 23.47
CA ARG A 85 -7.89 5.92 24.91
C ARG A 85 -8.40 4.67 25.62
N TYR A 86 -8.40 3.52 24.95
CA TYR A 86 -8.96 2.27 25.49
C TYR A 86 -7.94 1.58 26.40
N TRP A 87 -7.75 2.16 27.59
CA TRP A 87 -6.76 1.71 28.56
C TRP A 87 -7.40 1.03 29.76
N GLU A 88 -6.65 0.18 30.42
CA GLU A 88 -6.97 -0.40 31.72
C GLU A 88 -5.76 -0.42 32.63
N LYS A 89 -6.01 -0.61 33.92
CA LYS A 89 -4.97 -0.90 34.89
C LYS A 89 -4.72 -2.42 34.93
N ASP A 90 -3.47 -2.82 34.73
CA ASP A 90 -3.03 -4.19 34.90
C ASP A 90 -1.94 -4.23 35.98
N GLY A 91 -2.36 -4.55 37.21
CA GLY A 91 -1.49 -4.44 38.38
C GLY A 91 -1.09 -2.99 38.68
N ASP A 92 0.20 -2.69 38.56
CA ASP A 92 0.76 -1.34 38.74
C ASP A 92 0.99 -0.60 37.40
N GLU A 93 0.70 -1.25 36.27
CA GLU A 93 0.87 -0.71 34.92
C GLU A 93 -0.47 -0.22 34.33
N ILE A 94 -0.40 0.77 33.43
CA ILE A 94 -1.52 1.12 32.54
C ILE A 94 -1.21 0.57 31.15
N VAL A 95 -2.14 -0.21 30.61
CA VAL A 95 -1.98 -0.88 29.31
C VAL A 95 -3.19 -0.62 28.43
N PHE A 96 -3.07 -0.90 27.13
CA PHE A 96 -4.25 -0.99 26.27
C PHE A 96 -5.11 -2.19 26.68
N ASN A 97 -6.38 -1.92 27.00
CA ASN A 97 -7.34 -2.93 27.46
C ASN A 97 -7.64 -3.94 26.37
N GLY A 98 -7.56 -5.23 26.68
CA GLY A 98 -7.93 -6.29 25.75
C GLY A 98 -6.83 -6.68 24.77
N THR A 99 -5.60 -6.19 24.97
CA THR A 99 -4.42 -6.71 24.29
C THR A 99 -4.08 -8.12 24.79
N ASP A 100 -4.01 -9.07 23.87
CA ASP A 100 -4.05 -10.51 24.16
C ASP A 100 -2.94 -11.32 23.46
N GLN A 101 -2.08 -10.67 22.67
CA GLN A 101 -0.96 -11.33 22.00
C GLN A 101 0.36 -10.53 22.08
N PRO A 102 1.51 -11.21 21.95
CA PRO A 102 2.80 -10.53 21.94
C PRO A 102 3.07 -9.84 20.59
N GLY A 103 3.49 -8.59 20.67
CA GLY A 103 4.04 -7.80 19.57
C GLY A 103 5.56 -7.71 19.64
N PRO A 104 6.16 -6.77 18.88
CA PRO A 104 7.60 -6.58 18.86
C PRO A 104 8.12 -6.17 20.24
N ASN A 105 9.33 -6.64 20.59
CA ASN A 105 10.01 -6.33 21.85
C ASN A 105 9.22 -6.69 23.13
N GLY A 106 8.26 -7.62 23.05
CA GLY A 106 7.45 -8.04 24.19
C GLY A 106 6.28 -7.11 24.51
N GLN A 107 6.02 -6.10 23.68
CA GLN A 107 4.85 -5.25 23.79
C GLN A 107 3.56 -6.09 23.69
N ARG A 108 2.51 -5.76 24.44
CA ARG A 108 1.18 -6.36 24.24
C ARG A 108 0.43 -5.61 23.15
N VAL A 109 -0.17 -6.36 22.23
CA VAL A 109 -0.93 -5.84 21.09
C VAL A 109 -2.26 -6.60 20.96
N TYR A 110 -3.20 -6.04 20.21
CA TYR A 110 -4.46 -6.71 19.91
C TYR A 110 -4.26 -7.82 18.88
N SER A 111 -4.88 -8.98 19.12
CA SER A 111 -5.22 -9.93 18.07
C SER A 111 -6.23 -9.31 17.11
N GLU A 112 -6.33 -9.90 15.94
CA GLU A 112 -7.32 -9.50 14.94
C GLU A 112 -8.74 -9.55 15.51
N GLU A 113 -9.09 -10.64 16.19
CA GLU A 113 -10.38 -10.83 16.84
C GLU A 113 -10.66 -9.75 17.90
N GLN A 114 -9.68 -9.40 18.74
CA GLN A 114 -9.87 -8.34 19.72
C GLN A 114 -9.95 -6.96 19.06
N PHE A 115 -9.15 -6.72 18.02
CA PHE A 115 -9.15 -5.45 17.29
C PHE A 115 -10.47 -5.22 16.53
N GLY A 116 -11.12 -6.29 16.06
CA GLY A 116 -12.47 -6.28 15.47
C GLY A 116 -13.57 -5.73 16.38
N ASN A 117 -13.29 -5.49 17.67
CA ASN A 117 -14.20 -4.75 18.55
C ASN A 117 -14.25 -3.24 18.27
N PHE A 118 -13.26 -2.67 17.58
CA PHE A 118 -13.19 -1.26 17.21
C PHE A 118 -13.62 -1.03 15.76
N THR A 119 -14.07 0.19 15.44
CA THR A 119 -14.55 0.50 14.07
C THR A 119 -13.49 0.20 13.01
N LEU A 120 -12.23 0.56 13.25
CA LEU A 120 -11.16 0.30 12.29
C LEU A 120 -10.93 -1.20 12.08
N GLY A 121 -10.96 -1.99 13.16
CA GLY A 121 -10.83 -3.44 13.08
C GLY A 121 -11.96 -4.08 12.28
N GLN A 122 -13.21 -3.68 12.55
CA GLN A 122 -14.37 -4.17 11.78
C GLN A 122 -14.23 -3.91 10.28
N LEU A 123 -13.77 -2.71 9.91
CA LEU A 123 -13.54 -2.36 8.51
C LEU A 123 -12.43 -3.21 7.87
N PHE A 124 -11.44 -3.65 8.65
CA PHE A 124 -10.36 -4.52 8.17
C PHE A 124 -10.74 -5.99 8.14
N ASP A 125 -11.52 -6.48 9.08
CA ASP A 125 -12.08 -7.83 9.06
C ASP A 125 -12.87 -8.03 7.74
N ASP A 126 -13.74 -7.08 7.41
CA ASP A 126 -14.59 -7.10 6.21
C ASP A 126 -13.82 -6.98 4.89
N ARG A 127 -12.58 -6.44 4.89
CA ARG A 127 -11.89 -6.01 3.65
C ARG A 127 -10.53 -6.65 3.44
N LEU A 128 -9.73 -6.72 4.50
CA LEU A 128 -8.34 -7.17 4.46
C LEU A 128 -8.25 -8.64 4.87
N THR A 129 -8.85 -9.02 5.99
CA THR A 129 -8.81 -10.42 6.45
C THR A 129 -9.52 -11.34 5.48
N GLU A 130 -10.72 -11.00 5.02
CA GLU A 130 -11.45 -11.82 4.05
C GLU A 130 -10.65 -12.07 2.75
N THR A 131 -9.74 -11.16 2.40
CA THR A 131 -8.85 -11.28 1.23
C THR A 131 -7.49 -11.89 1.53
N GLY A 132 -7.25 -12.31 2.79
CA GLY A 132 -6.01 -12.94 3.25
C GLY A 132 -4.82 -11.99 3.35
N ARG A 133 -5.08 -10.68 3.45
CA ARG A 133 -4.04 -9.66 3.61
C ARG A 133 -3.65 -9.52 5.08
N SER A 134 -2.39 -9.18 5.31
CA SER A 134 -1.90 -8.87 6.64
C SER A 134 -1.78 -7.37 6.85
N TYR A 135 -1.92 -6.93 8.08
CA TYR A 135 -1.74 -5.53 8.44
C TYR A 135 -1.12 -5.34 9.83
N ASN A 136 -0.39 -4.24 9.96
CA ASN A 136 0.02 -3.67 11.24
C ASN A 136 -0.70 -2.34 11.45
N VAL A 137 -0.97 -2.01 12.71
CA VAL A 137 -1.42 -0.69 13.12
C VAL A 137 -0.39 -0.14 14.09
N GLU A 138 0.32 0.90 13.66
CA GLU A 138 1.32 1.61 14.43
C GLU A 138 0.77 2.95 14.91
N LEU A 139 1.21 3.36 16.09
CA LEU A 139 0.98 4.67 16.66
C LEU A 139 2.31 5.40 16.68
N HIS A 140 2.33 6.60 16.11
CA HIS A 140 3.48 7.49 16.18
C HIS A 140 3.06 8.74 16.94
N TYR A 141 3.74 9.03 18.06
CA TYR A 141 3.39 10.13 18.97
C TYR A 141 4.63 10.67 19.68
N GLU A 142 4.51 11.83 20.34
CA GLU A 142 5.63 12.39 21.11
C GLU A 142 5.78 11.67 22.46
N ASN A 143 7.00 11.24 22.82
CA ASN A 143 7.31 10.45 24.02
C ASN A 143 7.35 11.23 25.36
N GLY A 144 6.79 12.44 25.38
CA GLY A 144 6.80 13.31 26.56
C GLY A 144 8.18 13.86 26.98
N SER A 145 9.27 13.54 26.26
CA SER A 145 10.66 13.87 26.64
C SER A 145 11.44 14.66 25.56
N GLY A 146 10.85 15.75 25.05
CA GLY A 146 11.57 16.72 24.22
C GLY A 146 11.29 16.62 22.72
N GLY A 147 10.08 16.24 22.31
CA GLY A 147 9.69 16.22 20.90
C GLY A 147 10.13 14.99 20.11
N GLU A 148 10.70 13.97 20.75
CA GLU A 148 11.06 12.72 20.07
C GLU A 148 9.81 11.88 19.80
N LEU A 149 9.70 11.38 18.57
CA LEU A 149 8.61 10.49 18.16
C LEU A 149 8.91 9.06 18.61
N GLU A 150 7.95 8.46 19.28
CA GLU A 150 7.94 7.05 19.66
C GLU A 150 6.93 6.28 18.81
N THR A 151 7.23 5.00 18.59
CA THR A 151 6.38 4.09 17.83
C THR A 151 5.95 2.91 18.68
N THR A 152 4.64 2.71 18.78
CA THR A 152 4.00 1.58 19.49
C THR A 152 3.02 0.88 18.56
N HIS A 153 2.83 -0.43 18.72
CA HIS A 153 1.93 -1.21 17.86
C HIS A 153 0.58 -1.43 18.53
N LEU A 154 -0.54 -1.13 17.87
CA LEU A 154 -1.85 -1.65 18.30
C LEU A 154 -2.08 -3.06 17.78
N VAL A 155 -1.66 -3.33 16.55
CA VAL A 155 -1.77 -4.65 15.91
C VAL A 155 -0.45 -4.97 15.24
N TYR A 156 0.03 -6.20 15.41
CA TYR A 156 1.25 -6.69 14.79
C TYR A 156 1.06 -8.08 14.20
N GLN A 157 1.10 -8.19 12.87
CA GLN A 157 0.99 -9.43 12.10
C GLN A 157 2.32 -9.81 11.41
N GLY A 158 3.44 -9.29 11.91
CA GLY A 158 4.79 -9.61 11.43
C GLY A 158 5.48 -8.45 10.71
N SER A 159 6.60 -8.76 10.05
CA SER A 159 7.40 -7.76 9.34
C SER A 159 6.80 -7.48 7.96
N PRO A 160 6.41 -6.23 7.66
CA PRO A 160 5.93 -5.87 6.33
C PRO A 160 7.02 -6.10 5.26
N PRO A 161 6.66 -6.58 4.07
CA PRO A 161 7.57 -6.64 2.92
C PRO A 161 7.81 -5.23 2.34
N SER A 162 8.81 -5.10 1.45
CA SER A 162 9.19 -3.81 0.85
C SER A 162 8.12 -3.17 -0.04
N ASN A 163 7.12 -3.95 -0.45
CA ASN A 163 5.99 -3.49 -1.27
C ASN A 163 4.71 -3.28 -0.45
N ALA A 164 4.79 -3.32 0.89
CA ALA A 164 3.67 -2.98 1.75
C ALA A 164 3.20 -1.55 1.49
N GLN A 165 1.89 -1.33 1.60
CA GLN A 165 1.28 -0.02 1.44
C GLN A 165 1.02 0.59 2.80
N THR A 166 1.05 1.92 2.86
CA THR A 166 0.88 2.65 4.11
C THR A 166 -0.10 3.79 3.92
N ALA A 167 -1.01 3.95 4.87
CA ALA A 167 -1.87 5.11 5.01
C ALA A 167 -1.88 5.55 6.47
N SER A 168 -2.15 6.83 6.74
CA SER A 168 -2.20 7.32 8.11
C SER A 168 -3.28 8.36 8.34
N TYR A 169 -3.65 8.51 9.61
CA TYR A 169 -4.63 9.47 10.06
C TYR A 169 -4.21 10.02 11.41
N ILE A 170 -4.29 11.35 11.57
CA ILE A 170 -3.87 12.03 12.79
C ILE A 170 -5.08 12.20 13.71
N VAL A 171 -4.92 11.79 14.97
CA VAL A 171 -5.91 11.97 16.03
C VAL A 171 -5.31 12.86 17.11
N THR A 172 -6.04 13.90 17.48
CA THR A 172 -5.68 14.79 18.58
C THR A 172 -6.38 14.32 19.85
N LEU A 173 -5.62 14.11 20.92
CA LEU A 173 -6.12 13.74 22.24
C LEU A 173 -6.06 14.95 23.17
N TYR A 174 -7.04 15.08 24.06
CA TYR A 174 -7.15 16.18 25.01
C TYR A 174 -7.22 15.64 26.44
N ASP A 175 -6.71 16.42 27.38
CA ASP A 175 -6.51 16.02 28.78
C ASP A 175 -7.81 15.61 29.47
N ASP A 176 -8.90 16.28 29.13
CA ASP A 176 -10.24 16.10 29.70
C ASP A 176 -11.02 14.92 29.08
N GLN A 177 -10.46 14.24 28.08
CA GLN A 177 -11.10 13.10 27.46
C GLN A 177 -11.09 11.90 28.41
N PRO A 178 -12.22 11.17 28.55
CA PRO A 178 -12.29 10.01 29.42
C PRO A 178 -11.38 8.88 28.93
N VAL A 179 -10.82 8.08 29.85
CA VAL A 179 -10.30 6.76 29.51
C VAL A 179 -11.49 5.86 29.17
N THR A 180 -11.39 5.06 28.10
CA THR A 180 -12.55 4.33 27.56
C THR A 180 -12.55 2.83 27.87
N GLY A 181 -11.46 2.30 28.41
CA GLY A 181 -11.32 0.88 28.79
C GLY A 181 -11.52 0.60 30.28
N THR A 182 -11.68 1.62 31.11
CA THR A 182 -11.92 1.47 32.55
C THR A 182 -12.63 2.70 33.11
N ASP A 183 -13.33 2.52 34.22
CA ASP A 183 -13.92 3.61 35.01
C ASP A 183 -12.97 4.09 36.12
N GLU A 184 -11.76 3.53 36.22
CA GLU A 184 -10.77 3.89 37.25
C GLU A 184 -10.21 5.30 37.09
N TYR A 185 -10.09 5.79 35.85
CA TYR A 185 -9.58 7.11 35.53
C TYR A 185 -10.68 7.94 34.89
N ALA A 186 -10.96 9.13 35.43
CA ALA A 186 -12.01 9.97 34.87
C ALA A 186 -11.59 10.59 33.53
N ASN A 187 -10.30 10.86 33.32
CA ASN A 187 -9.74 11.40 32.08
C ASN A 187 -8.25 11.03 31.87
N LEU A 188 -7.68 11.41 30.72
CA LEU A 188 -6.29 11.11 30.36
C LEU A 188 -5.28 11.77 31.30
N SER A 189 -5.51 13.01 31.72
CA SER A 189 -4.62 13.68 32.67
C SER A 189 -4.63 13.01 34.05
N ASP A 190 -5.78 12.49 34.50
CA ASP A 190 -5.85 11.72 35.75
C ASP A 190 -5.05 10.42 35.63
N ALA A 191 -5.17 9.71 34.50
CA ALA A 191 -4.38 8.51 34.23
C ALA A 191 -2.86 8.78 34.21
N GLU A 192 -2.42 9.88 33.60
CA GLU A 192 -1.01 10.29 33.62
C GLU A 192 -0.49 10.56 35.04
N ASN A 193 -1.27 11.28 35.85
CA ASN A 193 -0.84 11.73 37.18
C ASN A 193 -0.95 10.66 38.27
N GLU A 194 -1.90 9.74 38.15
CA GLU A 194 -2.13 8.68 39.15
C GLU A 194 -1.34 7.40 38.88
N SER A 195 -0.78 7.26 37.68
CA SER A 195 0.01 6.08 37.33
C SER A 195 1.39 6.08 37.99
N ASN A 196 1.80 4.92 38.49
CA ASN A 196 3.18 4.69 38.90
C ASN A 196 4.12 4.40 37.70
N THR A 197 3.56 4.30 36.49
CA THR A 197 4.23 3.92 35.25
C THR A 197 3.79 4.81 34.08
N THR A 198 4.58 4.86 33.01
CA THR A 198 4.20 5.63 31.82
C THR A 198 2.97 5.00 31.15
N PRO A 199 1.88 5.74 30.88
CA PRO A 199 0.74 5.20 30.17
C PRO A 199 1.10 4.85 28.71
N PRO A 200 0.23 4.11 27.99
CA PRO A 200 0.54 3.63 26.64
C PRO A 200 0.84 4.76 25.63
N ILE A 201 0.26 5.94 25.84
CA ILE A 201 0.60 7.17 25.12
C ILE A 201 0.80 8.21 26.22
N PRO A 202 2.02 8.74 26.44
CA PRO A 202 2.28 9.74 27.46
C PRO A 202 1.78 11.13 27.04
N GLU A 203 1.60 12.01 28.02
CA GLU A 203 1.38 13.43 27.79
C GLU A 203 2.59 14.08 27.08
N HIS A 204 2.35 15.02 26.16
CA HIS A 204 3.43 15.70 25.41
C HIS A 204 4.32 16.60 26.31
N HIS A 205 5.58 16.84 25.91
CA HIS A 205 6.64 17.40 26.77
C HIS A 205 6.41 18.84 27.29
N ASN A 206 5.35 19.54 26.88
CA ASN A 206 5.07 20.94 27.26
C ASN A 206 3.62 21.16 27.71
N ALA A 207 2.98 20.15 28.27
CA ALA A 207 1.55 20.17 28.54
C ALA A 207 1.08 21.06 29.69
N GLY A 208 1.97 21.56 30.55
CA GLY A 208 1.64 22.26 31.81
C GLY A 208 0.75 23.52 31.75
N SER A 209 0.22 23.88 30.57
CA SER A 209 -0.87 24.85 30.42
C SER A 209 -1.73 24.65 29.14
N SER A 210 -1.52 23.55 28.40
CA SER A 210 -2.33 23.22 27.23
C SER A 210 -3.48 22.30 27.65
N ALA A 211 -4.57 22.27 26.88
CA ALA A 211 -5.60 21.21 27.01
C ALA A 211 -5.29 19.99 26.11
N LEU A 212 -4.22 20.10 25.32
CA LEU A 212 -3.75 19.06 24.43
C LEU A 212 -3.00 18.01 25.24
N TYR A 213 -3.41 16.76 25.13
CA TYR A 213 -2.68 15.65 25.73
C TYR A 213 -1.54 15.20 24.81
N ASN A 214 -1.87 14.76 23.59
CA ASN A 214 -0.91 14.36 22.56
C ASN A 214 -1.54 14.42 21.15
N VAL A 215 -0.71 14.39 20.11
CA VAL A 215 -1.11 14.24 18.71
C VAL A 215 -0.56 12.93 18.18
N VAL A 216 -1.44 12.00 17.85
CA VAL A 216 -1.08 10.62 17.50
C VAL A 216 -1.35 10.39 16.01
N GLU A 217 -0.33 10.01 15.25
CA GLU A 217 -0.50 9.45 13.90
C GLU A 217 -0.81 7.95 14.03
N VAL A 218 -2.02 7.57 13.64
CA VAL A 218 -2.41 6.18 13.45
C VAL A 218 -1.98 5.78 12.04
N ARG A 219 -0.94 4.95 11.94
CA ARG A 219 -0.38 4.46 10.68
C ARG A 219 -0.77 3.01 10.47
N VAL A 220 -1.37 2.71 9.34
CA VAL A 220 -1.70 1.35 8.94
C VAL A 220 -0.75 0.93 7.84
N ILE A 221 -0.14 -0.24 8.00
CA ILE A 221 0.74 -0.87 7.02
C ILE A 221 0.08 -2.17 6.57
N VAL A 222 -0.19 -2.34 5.29
CA VAL A 222 -0.95 -3.48 4.74
C VAL A 222 -0.18 -4.16 3.60
N TRP A 223 -0.23 -5.49 3.56
CA TRP A 223 0.40 -6.30 2.50
C TRP A 223 -0.38 -7.57 2.16
#